data_AF-A0A941L3I3-F1
#
_entry.id   AF-A0A941L3I3-F1
#
_cell.length_a   1.000
_cell.length_b   1.000
_cell.length_c   1.000
_cell.angle_alpha   90.00
_cell.angle_beta   90.00
_cell.angle_gamma   90.00
#
_symmetry.space_group_name_H-M   'P 1'
#
loop_
_entity.id
_entity.type
_entity.pdbx_description
1 polymer ?
#
loop_
_entity_poly.entity_id
_entity_poly.type
_entity_poly.pdbx_seq_one_letter_code
_entity_poly.pdbx_strand_id
1 'polypeptide(L)'
;YFCWLLVGFNLFRSLEHIFAEDGGAESIAGIPLSSYSSEAANNVVSIFAQWGFSQLVLACILLFVVLKIRELIPLMLLIIALENILRVGIGFYKPLILSADPPGALSPLIGLVTLIFFFISIRENR
;
A
#
# COMPACT_ATOMS: atom_id res chain seq x y z
N TYR A 1 -14.04 -13.19 -0.22
CA TYR A 1 -14.31 -11.94 0.50
C TYR A 1 -13.04 -11.14 0.82
N PHE A 2 -11.97 -11.75 1.34
CA PHE A 2 -10.72 -11.04 1.66
C PHE A 2 -10.12 -10.22 0.49
N CYS A 3 -10.08 -10.77 -0.74
CA CYS A 3 -9.58 -10.02 -1.89
C CYS A 3 -10.39 -8.75 -2.20
N TRP A 4 -11.70 -8.74 -1.95
CA TRP A 4 -12.53 -7.54 -2.13
C TRP A 4 -12.19 -6.46 -1.09
N LEU A 5 -11.87 -6.84 0.14
CA LEU A 5 -11.36 -5.92 1.16
C LEU A 5 -10.01 -5.32 0.75
N LEU A 6 -9.10 -6.14 0.22
CA LEU A 6 -7.82 -5.66 -0.30
C LEU A 6 -8.02 -4.69 -1.48
N VAL A 7 -8.95 -4.96 -2.40
CA VAL A 7 -9.28 -4.03 -3.48
C VAL A 7 -9.74 -2.70 -2.91
N GLY A 8 -10.74 -2.70 -2.03
CA GLY A 8 -11.29 -1.46 -1.46
C GLY A 8 -10.24 -0.66 -0.68
N PHE A 9 -9.45 -1.34 0.15
CA PHE A 9 -8.39 -0.71 0.94
C PHE A 9 -7.30 -0.08 0.06
N ASN A 10 -6.80 -0.81 -0.94
CA ASN A 10 -5.74 -0.30 -1.81
C ASN A 10 -6.25 0.81 -2.75
N LEU A 11 -7.49 0.72 -3.22
CA LEU A 11 -8.11 1.82 -3.97
C LEU A 11 -8.20 3.08 -3.11
N PHE A 12 -8.80 2.99 -1.92
CA PHE A 12 -8.92 4.13 -1.02
C PHE A 12 -7.56 4.80 -0.77
N ARG A 13 -6.56 4.03 -0.32
CA ARG A 13 -5.22 4.57 -0.05
C ARG A 13 -4.54 5.17 -1.27
N SER A 14 -4.69 4.53 -2.44
CA SER A 14 -4.10 5.04 -3.68
C SER A 14 -4.69 6.40 -4.08
N LEU A 15 -6.00 6.58 -3.89
CA LEU A 15 -6.69 7.84 -4.20
C LEU A 15 -6.32 8.93 -3.19
N GLU A 16 -6.22 8.61 -1.90
CA GLU A 16 -5.72 9.54 -0.88
C GLU A 16 -4.33 10.07 -1.26
N HIS A 17 -3.40 9.19 -1.63
CA HIS A 17 -2.06 9.59 -2.03
C HIS A 17 -2.01 10.50 -3.28
N ILE A 18 -2.96 10.34 -4.21
CA ILE A 18 -2.99 11.11 -5.46
C ILE A 18 -3.72 12.45 -5.28
N PHE A 19 -4.80 12.48 -4.50
CA PHE A 19 -5.77 13.57 -4.52
C PHE A 19 -5.85 14.39 -3.22
N ALA A 20 -5.36 13.88 -2.09
CA ALA A 20 -5.28 14.68 -0.88
C ALA A 20 -4.23 15.80 -1.03
N GLU A 21 -4.47 16.95 -0.38
CA GLU A 21 -3.61 18.14 -0.49
C GLU A 21 -2.14 17.87 -0.17
N ASP A 22 -1.88 17.07 0.86
CA ASP A 22 -0.53 16.65 1.26
C ASP A 22 -0.21 15.21 0.84
N GLY A 23 -1.06 14.59 0.01
CA GLY A 23 -0.98 13.17 -0.35
C GLY A 23 -1.01 12.20 0.85
N GLY A 24 -1.48 12.63 2.01
CA GLY A 24 -1.42 11.87 3.26
C GLY A 24 -0.03 11.80 3.89
N ALA A 25 0.95 12.56 3.41
CA ALA A 25 2.32 12.51 3.92
C ALA A 25 2.42 13.08 5.35
N GLU A 26 1.78 14.20 5.65
CA GLU A 26 1.80 14.79 7.00
C GLU A 26 0.59 14.33 7.81
N SER A 27 -0.61 14.47 7.24
CA SER A 27 -1.91 14.21 7.87
C SER A 27 -2.13 12.75 8.26
N ILE A 28 -1.50 11.79 7.57
CA ILE A 28 -1.63 10.34 7.83
C ILE A 28 -0.28 9.72 8.20
N ALA A 29 0.77 10.00 7.43
CA ALA A 29 2.07 9.37 7.60
C ALA A 29 2.96 10.07 8.64
N GLY A 30 2.62 11.30 9.07
CA GLY A 30 3.38 12.03 10.09
C GLY A 30 4.70 12.61 9.61
N ILE A 31 4.95 12.71 8.29
CA ILE A 31 6.12 13.41 7.76
C ILE A 31 5.92 14.92 8.01
N PRO A 32 6.86 15.62 8.66
CA PRO A 32 6.66 17.02 9.07
C PRO A 32 6.86 18.00 7.90
N LEU A 33 5.99 17.94 6.88
CA LEU A 33 6.08 18.78 5.69
C LEU A 33 6.06 20.27 6.02
N SER A 34 5.28 20.67 7.01
CA SER A 34 5.23 22.04 7.55
C SER A 34 6.57 22.59 8.05
N SER A 35 7.54 21.71 8.35
CA SER A 35 8.90 22.10 8.75
C SER A 35 9.89 22.26 7.59
N TYR A 36 9.50 21.88 6.37
CA TYR A 36 10.34 21.92 5.18
C TYR A 36 10.15 23.22 4.39
N SER A 37 11.03 23.49 3.42
CA SER A 37 10.75 24.52 2.41
C SER A 37 9.57 24.08 1.54
N SER A 38 8.86 25.04 0.94
CA SER A 38 7.71 24.75 0.08
C SER A 38 8.06 23.84 -1.10
N GLU A 39 9.25 24.00 -1.68
CA GLU A 39 9.74 23.14 -2.78
C GLU A 39 10.00 21.71 -2.32
N ALA A 40 10.60 21.55 -1.14
CA ALA A 40 10.87 20.23 -0.57
C ALA A 40 9.56 19.50 -0.20
N ALA A 41 8.60 20.20 0.42
CA ALA A 41 7.28 19.66 0.71
C ALA A 41 6.56 19.21 -0.57
N ASN A 42 6.53 20.07 -1.59
CA ASN A 42 5.90 19.75 -2.88
C ASN A 42 6.53 18.53 -3.57
N ASN A 43 7.86 18.35 -3.47
CA ASN A 43 8.52 17.17 -4.01
C ASN A 43 8.09 15.90 -3.27
N VAL A 44 7.93 15.94 -1.94
CA VAL A 44 7.45 14.79 -1.17
C VAL A 44 6.00 14.45 -1.55
N VAL A 45 5.12 15.44 -1.62
CA VAL A 45 3.72 15.25 -2.04
C VAL A 45 3.66 14.65 -3.45
N SER A 46 4.48 15.15 -4.37
CA SER A 46 4.55 14.63 -5.75
C SER A 46 5.02 13.17 -5.79
N ILE A 47 6.00 12.79 -4.96
CA ILE A 47 6.46 11.40 -4.83
C ILE A 47 5.35 10.52 -4.24
N PHE A 48 4.61 11.01 -3.24
CA PHE A 48 3.47 10.30 -2.68
C PHE A 48 2.39 10.06 -3.74
N ALA A 49 2.08 11.05 -4.59
CA ALA A 49 1.15 10.88 -5.70
C ALA A 49 1.63 9.83 -6.73
N GLN A 50 2.93 9.80 -7.08
CA GLN A 50 3.50 8.75 -7.94
C GLN A 50 3.39 7.36 -7.32
N TRP A 51 3.63 7.26 -6.02
CA TRP A 51 3.47 6.01 -5.29
C TRP A 51 1.99 5.60 -5.23
N GLY A 52 1.07 6.53 -4.95
CA GLY A 52 -0.37 6.32 -5.03
C GLY A 52 -0.81 5.79 -6.39
N PHE A 53 -0.27 6.34 -7.49
CA PHE A 53 -0.55 5.84 -8.83
C PHE A 53 -0.09 4.39 -9.03
N SER A 54 1.11 4.03 -8.55
CA SER A 54 1.58 2.64 -8.57
C SER A 54 0.64 1.70 -7.80
N GLN A 55 0.14 2.13 -6.63
CA GLN A 55 -0.84 1.37 -5.86
C GLN A 55 -2.17 1.24 -6.58
N LEU A 56 -2.64 2.30 -7.23
CA LEU A 56 -3.88 2.31 -8.00
C LEU A 56 -3.81 1.29 -9.14
N VAL A 57 -2.69 1.24 -9.87
CA VAL A 57 -2.46 0.24 -10.93
C VAL A 57 -2.56 -1.18 -10.36
N LEU A 58 -1.88 -1.47 -9.24
CA LEU A 58 -1.94 -2.80 -8.60
C LEU A 58 -3.35 -3.14 -8.10
N ALA A 59 -4.08 -2.17 -7.55
CA ALA A 59 -5.45 -2.35 -7.09
C ALA A 59 -6.41 -2.65 -8.26
N CYS A 60 -6.25 -1.96 -9.40
CA CYS A 60 -7.00 -2.21 -10.62
C CYS A 60 -6.70 -3.59 -11.21
N ILE A 61 -5.44 -4.04 -11.19
CA ILE A 61 -5.07 -5.40 -11.60
C ILE A 61 -5.72 -6.44 -10.69
N LEU A 62 -5.67 -6.24 -9.36
CA LEU A 62 -6.34 -7.15 -8.41
C LEU A 62 -7.85 -7.18 -8.66
N LEU A 63 -8.49 -6.04 -8.86
CA LEU A 63 -9.92 -5.95 -9.18
C LEU A 63 -10.24 -6.73 -10.46
N PHE A 64 -9.44 -6.56 -11.51
CA PHE A 64 -9.60 -7.30 -12.76
C PHE A 64 -9.45 -8.81 -12.56
N VAL A 65 -8.43 -9.24 -11.81
CA VAL A 65 -8.20 -10.66 -11.45
C VAL A 65 -9.41 -11.25 -10.72
N VAL A 66 -9.93 -10.55 -9.70
CA VAL A 66 -11.10 -11.01 -8.92
C VAL A 66 -12.36 -11.10 -9.78
N LEU A 67 -12.51 -10.21 -10.75
CA LEU A 67 -13.66 -10.17 -11.66
C LEU A 67 -13.59 -11.19 -12.80
N LYS A 68 -12.40 -11.45 -13.37
CA LYS A 68 -12.26 -12.11 -14.68
C LYS A 68 -11.31 -13.30 -14.73
N ILE A 69 -10.23 -13.31 -13.96
CA ILE A 69 -9.15 -14.33 -14.07
C ILE A 69 -8.77 -14.81 -12.67
N ARG A 70 -9.71 -15.51 -12.02
CA ARG A 70 -9.60 -15.85 -10.59
C ARG A 70 -8.46 -16.82 -10.29
N GLU A 71 -7.95 -17.52 -11.30
CA GLU A 71 -6.79 -18.40 -11.24
C GLU A 71 -5.51 -17.64 -10.84
N LEU A 72 -5.45 -16.32 -11.07
CA LEU A 72 -4.32 -15.46 -10.70
C LEU A 72 -4.42 -14.88 -9.29
N ILE A 73 -5.49 -15.17 -8.53
CA ILE A 73 -5.64 -14.70 -7.15
C ILE A 73 -4.45 -15.06 -6.25
N PRO A 74 -3.92 -16.31 -6.25
CA PRO A 74 -2.75 -16.64 -5.44
C PRO A 74 -1.53 -15.76 -5.76
N LEU A 75 -1.29 -15.49 -7.04
CA LEU A 75 -0.17 -14.63 -7.46
C LEU A 75 -0.34 -13.22 -6.91
N MET A 76 -1.54 -12.65 -7.01
CA MET A 76 -1.81 -11.30 -6.49
C MET A 76 -1.68 -11.23 -4.96
N LEU A 77 -2.15 -12.24 -4.23
CA LEU A 77 -1.98 -12.33 -2.78
C LEU A 77 -0.50 -12.41 -2.40
N LEU A 78 0.30 -13.19 -3.13
CA LEU A 78 1.75 -13.26 -2.90
C LEU A 78 2.44 -11.91 -3.12
N ILE A 79 2.13 -11.22 -4.22
CA ILE A 79 2.69 -9.90 -4.54
C ILE A 79 2.39 -8.90 -3.42
N ILE A 80 1.12 -8.81 -2.98
CA ILE A 80 0.69 -7.87 -1.94
C ILE A 80 1.31 -8.22 -0.58
N ALA A 81 1.41 -9.51 -0.26
CA ALA A 81 2.06 -9.97 0.98
C ALA A 81 3.54 -9.57 1.00
N LEU A 82 4.28 -9.86 -0.07
CA LEU A 82 5.69 -9.51 -0.19
C LEU A 82 5.90 -8.00 -0.17
N GLU A 83 5.08 -7.23 -0.89
CA GLU A 83 5.15 -5.76 -0.90
C GLU A 83 5.02 -5.18 0.52
N ASN A 84 4.05 -5.66 1.32
CA ASN A 84 3.85 -5.18 2.68
C ASN A 84 4.93 -5.64 3.66
N ILE A 85 5.47 -6.86 3.51
CA ILE A 85 6.53 -7.39 4.37
C ILE A 85 7.88 -6.72 4.04
N LEU A 86 8.25 -6.67 2.77
CA LEU A 86 9.55 -6.13 2.34
C LEU A 86 9.67 -4.62 2.57
N ARG A 87 8.54 -3.89 2.58
CA ARG A 87 8.51 -2.46 2.93
C ARG A 87 9.06 -2.17 4.33
N VAL A 88 8.95 -3.12 5.27
CA VAL A 88 9.58 -3.01 6.60
C VAL A 88 11.09 -3.00 6.49
N GLY A 89 11.66 -3.88 5.66
CA GLY A 89 13.10 -3.92 5.41
C GLY A 89 13.61 -2.60 4.84
N ILE A 90 12.85 -2.00 3.92
CA ILE A 90 13.15 -0.65 3.41
C ILE A 90 13.03 0.41 4.51
N GLY A 91 12.01 0.32 5.37
CA GLY A 91 11.84 1.24 6.50
C GLY A 91 12.98 1.17 7.51
N PHE A 92 13.60 0.00 7.73
CA PHE A 92 14.81 -0.11 8.55
C PHE A 92 16.05 0.44 7.85
N TYR A 93 16.17 0.25 6.53
CA TYR A 93 17.33 0.72 5.77
C TYR A 93 17.30 2.24 5.50
N LYS A 94 16.12 2.79 5.27
CA LYS A 94 15.86 4.20 4.97
C LYS A 94 14.67 4.70 5.81
N PRO A 95 14.87 4.89 7.12
CA PRO A 95 13.79 5.30 8.01
C PRO A 95 13.29 6.69 7.66
N LEU A 96 11.97 6.86 7.75
CA LEU A 96 11.34 8.18 7.67
C LEU A 96 11.48 8.88 9.02
N ILE A 97 11.63 10.20 8.98
CA ILE A 97 11.55 11.06 10.16
C ILE A 97 10.07 11.45 10.33
N LEU A 98 9.44 10.97 11.39
CA LEU A 98 8.00 11.10 11.62
C LEU A 98 7.72 11.80 12.95
N SER A 99 6.64 12.59 13.01
CA SER A 99 6.16 13.25 14.23
C SER A 99 5.33 12.32 15.12
N ALA A 100 4.76 11.25 14.55
CA ALA A 100 4.00 10.22 15.24
C ALA A 100 4.04 8.90 14.43
N ASP A 101 3.78 7.77 15.10
CA ASP A 101 3.67 6.48 14.43
C ASP A 101 2.45 6.45 13.50
N PRO A 102 2.64 6.20 12.20
CA PRO A 102 1.54 6.26 11.25
C PRO A 102 0.74 4.95 11.26
N PRO A 103 -0.53 4.97 10.85
CA PRO A 103 -1.31 3.73 10.66
C PRO A 103 -0.62 2.72 9.74
N GLY A 104 0.19 3.21 8.78
CA GLY A 104 1.01 2.40 7.88
C GLY A 104 2.07 1.53 8.56
N ALA A 105 2.41 1.77 9.84
CA ALA A 105 3.29 0.90 10.62
C ALA A 105 2.73 -0.53 10.76
N LEU A 106 1.42 -0.71 10.58
CA LEU A 106 0.74 -2.01 10.59
C LEU A 106 0.84 -2.77 9.26
N SER A 107 1.42 -2.19 8.19
CA SER A 107 1.60 -2.86 6.90
C SER A 107 2.16 -4.29 6.98
N PRO A 108 3.22 -4.61 7.75
CA PRO A 108 3.68 -6.00 7.91
C PRO A 108 2.59 -6.96 8.40
N LEU A 109 1.70 -6.55 9.31
CA LEU A 109 0.60 -7.39 9.77
C LEU A 109 -0.37 -7.69 8.62
N ILE A 110 -0.70 -6.69 7.79
CA ILE A 110 -1.50 -6.87 6.57
C ILE A 110 -0.81 -7.86 5.64
N GLY A 111 0.52 -7.77 5.49
CA GLY A 111 1.32 -8.69 4.68
C GLY A 111 1.25 -10.13 5.19
N LEU A 112 1.40 -10.35 6.50
CA LEU A 112 1.30 -11.67 7.12
C LEU A 112 -0.09 -12.28 6.99
N VAL A 113 -1.16 -11.51 7.22
CA VAL A 113 -2.54 -11.96 7.02
C VAL A 113 -2.78 -12.31 5.56
N THR A 114 -2.29 -11.48 4.62
CA THR A 114 -2.38 -11.76 3.19
C THR A 114 -1.66 -13.04 2.81
N LEU A 115 -0.51 -13.32 3.43
CA LEU A 115 0.25 -14.55 3.22
C LEU A 115 -0.50 -15.80 3.69
N ILE A 116 -1.26 -15.71 4.79
CA ILE A 116 -2.16 -16.79 5.22
C ILE A 116 -3.21 -17.09 4.15
N PHE A 117 -3.85 -16.04 3.62
CA PHE A 117 -4.83 -16.20 2.54
C PHE A 117 -4.21 -16.72 1.23
N PHE A 118 -2.95 -16.38 0.94
CA PHE A 118 -2.21 -17.00 -0.16
C PHE A 118 -2.11 -18.52 0.01
N PHE A 119 -1.70 -19.00 1.19
CA PHE A 119 -1.60 -20.43 1.47
C PHE A 119 -2.95 -21.15 1.42
N ILE A 120 -4.03 -20.49 1.84
CA ILE A 120 -5.40 -21.03 1.68
C ILE A 120 -5.73 -21.13 0.19
N SER A 121 -5.49 -20.07 -0.57
CA SER A 121 -5.84 -20.00 -2.00
C SER A 121 -5.12 -21.03 -2.87
N ILE A 122 -3.86 -21.36 -2.58
CA ILE A 122 -3.15 -22.43 -3.32
C ILE A 122 -3.59 -23.84 -2.93
N ARG A 123 -4.20 -24.03 -1.75
CA ARG A 123 -4.71 -25.33 -1.30
C ARG A 123 -6.06 -25.64 -1.90
N GLU A 124 -6.93 -24.64 -2.06
CA GLU A 124 -8.24 -24.79 -2.69
C GLU A 124 -8.16 -24.98 -4.20
N ASN A 125 -7.06 -24.55 -4.84
CA ASN A 125 -6.81 -24.72 -6.28
C ASN A 125 -6.13 -26.06 -6.63
N ARG A 126 -5.93 -26.97 -5.66
CA ARG A 126 -5.47 -28.34 -5.89
C ARG A 126 -6.65 -29.31 -5.89
#